data_AF-A0A6M0CK56-F1
#
_entry.id   AF-A0A6M0CK56-F1
#
_cell.length_a   1.000
_cell.length_b   1.000
_cell.length_c   1.000
_cell.angle_alpha   90.00
_cell.angle_beta   90.00
_cell.angle_gamma   90.00
#
_symmetry.space_group_name_H-M   'P 1'
#
loop_
_entity.id
_entity.type
_entity.pdbx_description
1 polymer ?
#
loop_
_entity_poly.entity_id
_entity_poly.type
_entity_poly.pdbx_seq_one_letter_code
_entity_poly.pdbx_strand_id
1 'polypeptide(L)'
;MSRLTRRKLLMFFGCSAAATALSPKIGNFLGSSSEVAQAQTTGLSFTPLKLAHPLEAYQSNPSFVPFGIAGGGSTIGSGQDVALQSYEYFDDVVVPPEYERYVIAAWGDRVFPNPEEYFGYNCDYVSFIPINGNPDDGYLWVNHE
;
A
#
# COMPACT_ATOMS: atom_id res chain seq x y z
N MET A 1 0.18 -18.82 49.18
CA MET A 1 -0.95 -19.77 49.01
C MET A 1 -1.89 -19.22 47.95
N SER A 2 -2.13 -19.97 46.87
CA SER A 2 -3.01 -19.54 45.77
C SER A 2 -4.47 -19.43 46.25
N ARG A 3 -5.15 -18.31 45.94
CA ARG A 3 -6.56 -18.04 46.27
C ARG A 3 -7.56 -18.65 45.25
N LEU A 4 -7.06 -19.44 44.30
CA LEU A 4 -7.89 -20.12 43.29
C LEU A 4 -8.46 -21.42 43.85
N THR A 5 -9.78 -21.46 44.03
CA THR A 5 -10.49 -22.68 44.41
C THR A 5 -10.80 -23.52 43.17
N ARG A 6 -10.87 -24.84 43.31
CA ARG A 6 -11.23 -25.79 42.22
C ARG A 6 -12.51 -25.38 41.49
N ARG A 7 -13.50 -24.83 42.21
CA ARG A 7 -14.75 -24.33 41.65
C ARG A 7 -14.55 -23.13 40.72
N LYS A 8 -13.69 -22.18 41.09
CA LYS A 8 -13.37 -21.01 40.25
C LYS A 8 -12.64 -21.41 38.97
N LEU A 9 -11.71 -22.36 39.08
CA LEU A 9 -11.01 -22.90 37.91
C LEU A 9 -11.97 -23.63 36.96
N LEU A 10 -12.89 -24.44 37.50
CA LEU A 10 -13.85 -25.17 36.70
C LEU A 10 -14.89 -24.24 36.04
N MET A 11 -15.31 -23.18 36.74
CA MET A 11 -16.14 -22.11 36.15
C MET A 11 -15.42 -21.43 34.99
N PHE A 12 -14.12 -21.12 35.13
CA PHE A 12 -13.34 -20.52 34.06
C PHE A 12 -13.31 -21.41 32.80
N PHE A 13 -13.02 -22.70 32.96
CA PHE A 13 -13.02 -23.62 31.81
C PHE A 13 -14.41 -23.80 31.19
N GLY A 14 -15.45 -23.91 32.01
CA GLY A 14 -16.84 -24.03 31.54
C GLY A 14 -17.32 -22.79 30.78
N CYS A 15 -17.06 -21.59 31.33
CA CYS A 15 -17.42 -20.33 30.68
C CYS A 15 -16.64 -20.12 29.38
N SER A 16 -15.35 -20.45 29.32
CA SER A 16 -14.55 -20.34 28.11
C SER A 16 -15.05 -21.27 26.99
N ALA A 17 -15.37 -22.53 27.32
CA ALA A 17 -15.92 -23.48 26.34
C ALA A 17 -17.34 -23.08 25.86
N ALA A 18 -18.17 -22.54 26.76
CA ALA A 18 -19.49 -22.01 26.39
C ALA A 18 -19.37 -20.76 25.50
N ALA A 19 -18.44 -19.86 25.81
CA ALA A 19 -18.19 -18.64 25.03
C ALA A 19 -17.69 -18.96 23.62
N THR A 20 -16.78 -19.93 23.45
CA THR A 20 -16.32 -20.35 22.12
C THR A 20 -17.42 -21.04 21.30
N ALA A 21 -18.20 -21.93 21.93
CA ALA A 21 -19.30 -22.61 21.26
C ALA A 21 -20.45 -21.66 20.85
N LEU A 22 -20.69 -20.62 21.66
CA LEU A 22 -21.76 -19.64 21.42
C LEU A 22 -21.28 -18.40 20.66
N SER A 23 -19.98 -18.18 20.50
CA SER A 23 -19.40 -17.05 19.74
C SER A 23 -20.05 -16.85 18.36
N PRO A 24 -20.29 -17.91 17.55
CA PRO A 24 -20.93 -17.75 16.23
C PRO A 24 -22.40 -17.31 16.30
N LYS A 25 -23.06 -17.53 17.44
CA LYS A 25 -24.49 -17.22 17.65
C LYS A 25 -24.71 -15.91 18.43
N ILE A 26 -23.74 -15.51 19.25
CA ILE A 26 -23.77 -14.28 20.06
C ILE A 26 -23.43 -13.05 19.22
N GLY A 27 -22.61 -13.19 18.17
CA GLY A 27 -22.28 -12.10 17.25
C GLY A 27 -23.51 -11.40 16.64
N ASN A 28 -24.60 -12.14 16.43
CA ASN A 28 -25.87 -11.59 15.91
C ASN A 28 -26.83 -11.11 17.01
N PHE A 29 -26.59 -11.42 18.29
CA PHE A 29 -27.53 -11.13 19.39
C PHE A 29 -27.16 -9.87 20.19
N LEU A 30 -25.87 -9.54 20.31
CA LEU A 30 -25.40 -8.39 21.11
C LEU A 30 -25.36 -7.06 20.35
N GLY A 31 -26.09 -6.95 19.23
CA GLY A 31 -26.09 -5.74 18.41
C GLY A 31 -24.75 -5.57 17.71
N SER A 32 -24.56 -6.30 16.61
CA SER A 32 -23.67 -5.82 15.56
C SER A 32 -24.19 -4.46 15.13
N SER A 33 -23.55 -3.38 15.57
CA SER A 33 -23.60 -2.14 14.81
C SER A 33 -23.19 -2.49 13.39
N SER A 34 -24.17 -2.45 12.47
CA SER A 34 -24.01 -2.77 11.05
C SER A 34 -23.13 -1.77 10.29
N GLU A 35 -22.17 -1.13 10.96
CA GLU A 35 -21.25 -0.15 10.39
C GLU A 35 -19.83 -0.25 10.99
N VAL A 36 -19.40 -1.43 11.43
CA VAL A 36 -17.97 -1.71 11.26
C VAL A 36 -17.81 -1.99 9.77
N ALA A 37 -17.50 -0.94 9.01
CA ALA A 37 -17.13 -1.07 7.61
C ALA A 37 -15.98 -2.08 7.55
N GLN A 38 -16.29 -3.33 7.21
CA GLN A 38 -15.25 -4.24 6.79
C GLN A 38 -14.63 -3.58 5.58
N ALA A 39 -13.33 -3.33 5.62
CA ALA A 39 -12.60 -2.86 4.47
C ALA A 39 -12.87 -3.87 3.35
N GLN A 40 -13.76 -3.48 2.44
CA GLN A 40 -14.11 -4.30 1.30
C GLN A 40 -12.92 -4.16 0.36
N THR A 41 -11.92 -5.03 0.56
CA THR A 41 -10.80 -5.15 -0.35
C THR A 41 -11.33 -5.78 -1.63
N THR A 42 -12.04 -5.01 -2.44
CA THR A 42 -12.01 -5.22 -3.89
C THR A 42 -10.54 -5.41 -4.23
N GLY A 43 -10.22 -6.46 -4.99
CA GLY A 43 -8.84 -6.83 -5.30
C GLY A 43 -8.01 -5.66 -5.83
N LEU A 44 -6.71 -5.88 -6.01
CA LEU A 44 -5.79 -4.82 -6.43
C LEU A 44 -6.31 -4.13 -7.69
N SER A 45 -6.37 -2.79 -7.67
CA SER A 45 -6.80 -1.96 -8.81
C SER A 45 -5.72 -1.82 -9.89
N PHE A 46 -4.58 -2.47 -9.70
CA PHE A 46 -3.41 -2.39 -10.55
C PHE A 46 -2.70 -3.74 -10.59
N THR A 47 -1.88 -3.96 -11.61
CA THR A 47 -1.10 -5.18 -11.75
C THR A 47 0.19 -5.08 -10.91
N PRO A 48 0.41 -5.95 -9.89
CA PRO A 48 1.63 -5.92 -9.08
C PRO A 48 2.90 -6.07 -9.91
N LEU A 49 3.93 -5.31 -9.56
CA LEU A 49 5.26 -5.47 -10.15
C LEU A 49 5.93 -6.71 -9.56
N LYS A 50 6.28 -7.68 -10.40
CA LYS A 50 6.97 -8.92 -10.01
C LYS A 50 8.46 -8.64 -9.77
N LEU A 51 8.79 -8.37 -8.51
CA LEU A 51 10.18 -8.24 -8.03
C LEU A 51 10.71 -9.55 -7.47
N ALA A 52 12.01 -9.58 -7.17
CA ALA A 52 12.69 -10.75 -6.61
C ALA A 52 12.15 -11.23 -5.25
N HIS A 53 11.49 -10.34 -4.52
CA HIS A 53 10.91 -10.70 -3.24
C HIS A 53 9.59 -11.47 -3.42
N PRO A 54 9.42 -12.66 -2.82
CA PRO A 54 8.23 -13.49 -3.00
C PRO A 54 7.03 -12.90 -2.24
N LEU A 55 6.21 -12.09 -2.91
CA LEU A 55 4.97 -11.56 -2.35
C LEU A 55 3.79 -12.50 -2.61
N GLU A 56 2.92 -12.66 -1.61
CA GLU A 56 1.67 -13.44 -1.72
C GLU A 56 0.76 -12.92 -2.82
N ALA A 57 0.81 -11.60 -3.10
CA ALA A 57 0.06 -10.96 -4.16
C ALA A 57 0.29 -11.60 -5.53
N TYR A 58 1.49 -12.17 -5.78
CA TYR A 58 1.82 -12.83 -7.04
C TYR A 58 1.18 -14.22 -7.19
N GLN A 59 0.73 -14.83 -6.10
CA GLN A 59 0.08 -16.13 -6.13
C GLN A 59 -1.41 -16.01 -6.47
N SER A 60 -2.02 -14.89 -6.08
CA SER A 60 -3.45 -14.62 -6.24
C SER A 60 -3.78 -13.68 -7.41
N ASN A 61 -2.81 -12.91 -7.91
CA ASN A 61 -3.00 -11.98 -9.02
C ASN A 61 -1.95 -12.18 -10.12
N PRO A 62 -2.31 -11.91 -11.40
CA PRO A 62 -1.32 -11.69 -12.46
C PRO A 62 -0.30 -10.64 -12.04
N SER A 63 0.93 -10.72 -12.54
CA SER A 63 2.00 -9.80 -12.14
C SER A 63 2.74 -9.28 -13.37
N PHE A 64 3.23 -8.05 -13.34
CA PHE A 64 3.97 -7.43 -14.43
C PHE A 64 5.47 -7.60 -14.18
N VAL A 65 6.20 -8.16 -15.16
CA VAL A 65 7.65 -8.33 -15.10
C VAL A 65 8.29 -7.23 -15.96
N PRO A 66 9.03 -6.27 -15.36
CA PRO A 66 9.73 -5.26 -16.13
C PRO A 66 10.98 -5.85 -16.80
N PHE A 67 11.21 -5.49 -18.05
CA PHE A 67 12.39 -5.92 -18.83
C PHE A 67 13.23 -4.74 -19.33
N GLY A 68 12.85 -3.51 -18.99
CA GLY A 68 13.54 -2.32 -19.49
C GLY A 68 13.02 -1.03 -18.89
N ILE A 69 13.63 0.05 -19.35
CA ILE A 69 13.22 1.43 -19.06
C ILE A 69 11.87 1.78 -19.73
N ALA A 70 11.24 2.85 -19.25
CA ALA A 70 10.01 3.41 -19.82
C ALA A 70 8.82 2.43 -19.88
N GLY A 71 8.68 1.57 -18.86
CA GLY A 71 7.53 0.67 -18.72
C GLY A 71 7.55 -0.55 -19.64
N GLY A 72 8.70 -0.88 -20.25
CA GLY A 72 8.85 -2.11 -21.03
C GLY A 72 8.75 -3.36 -20.15
N GLY A 73 7.88 -4.30 -20.51
CA GLY A 73 7.71 -5.55 -19.77
C GLY A 73 6.58 -6.44 -20.28
N SER A 74 6.28 -7.52 -19.55
CA SER A 74 5.16 -8.43 -19.84
C SER A 74 4.45 -8.88 -18.58
N THR A 75 3.13 -9.04 -18.67
CA THR A 75 2.33 -9.65 -17.61
C THR A 75 2.42 -11.17 -17.66
N ILE A 76 2.61 -11.78 -16.49
CA ILE A 76 2.58 -13.22 -16.29
C ILE A 76 1.34 -13.62 -15.49
N GLY A 77 0.91 -14.87 -15.64
CA GLY A 77 -0.23 -15.41 -14.90
C GLY A 77 0.02 -15.50 -13.38
N SER A 78 -1.06 -15.62 -12.64
CA SER A 78 -1.05 -15.83 -11.19
C SER A 78 -0.29 -17.12 -10.81
N GLY A 79 0.51 -17.06 -9.75
CA GLY A 79 1.27 -18.19 -9.24
C GLY A 79 2.40 -18.68 -10.15
N GLN A 80 2.67 -17.97 -11.25
CA GLN A 80 3.81 -18.26 -12.11
C GLN A 80 5.10 -17.83 -11.39
N ASP A 81 6.03 -18.78 -11.27
CA ASP A 81 7.35 -18.48 -10.76
C ASP A 81 8.22 -17.98 -11.92
N VAL A 82 8.82 -16.80 -11.71
CA VAL A 82 9.86 -16.31 -12.61
C VAL A 82 11.13 -16.79 -11.97
N ALA A 83 11.74 -17.84 -12.53
CA ALA A 83 13.06 -18.25 -12.10
C ALA A 83 14.03 -17.09 -12.40
N LEU A 84 14.34 -16.27 -11.38
CA LEU A 84 15.24 -15.14 -11.49
C LEU A 84 16.69 -15.64 -11.51
N GLN A 85 17.06 -16.29 -12.61
CA GLN A 85 18.41 -16.81 -12.84
C GLN A 85 19.44 -15.70 -13.06
N SER A 86 18.97 -14.50 -13.41
CA SER A 86 19.77 -13.29 -13.61
C SER A 86 18.96 -12.06 -13.20
N TYR A 87 19.65 -10.99 -12.87
CA TYR A 87 19.05 -9.67 -12.62
C TYR A 87 19.71 -8.63 -13.53
N GLU A 88 18.95 -7.60 -13.89
CA GLU A 88 19.42 -6.43 -14.60
C GLU A 88 19.05 -5.18 -13.79
N TYR A 89 19.93 -4.18 -13.78
CA TYR A 89 19.68 -2.93 -13.09
C TYR A 89 19.13 -1.90 -14.07
N PHE A 90 17.99 -1.32 -13.72
CA PHE A 90 17.44 -0.15 -14.40
C PHE A 90 17.54 1.04 -13.46
N ASP A 91 18.23 2.10 -13.90
CA ASP A 91 18.21 3.40 -13.21
C ASP A 91 16.98 4.18 -13.66
N ASP A 92 15.81 3.66 -13.28
CA ASP A 92 14.49 4.15 -13.68
C ASP A 92 13.49 3.91 -12.53
N VAL A 93 12.48 4.78 -12.42
CA VAL A 93 11.34 4.55 -11.55
C VAL A 93 10.35 3.67 -12.30
N VAL A 94 10.25 2.41 -11.88
CA VAL A 94 9.32 1.44 -12.48
C VAL A 94 7.99 1.47 -11.71
N VAL A 95 6.89 1.62 -12.45
CA VAL A 95 5.52 1.62 -11.93
C VAL A 95 4.70 0.49 -12.57
N PRO A 96 3.54 0.10 -12.00
CA PRO A 96 2.62 -0.81 -12.68
C PRO A 96 2.23 -0.29 -14.07
N PRO A 97 1.88 -1.17 -15.02
CA PRO A 97 1.60 -0.78 -16.41
C PRO A 97 0.38 0.13 -16.56
N GLU A 98 -0.48 0.23 -15.54
CA GLU A 98 -1.63 1.15 -15.51
C GLU A 98 -1.28 2.58 -15.05
N TYR A 99 -0.05 2.81 -14.59
CA TYR A 99 0.41 4.12 -14.09
C TYR A 99 1.42 4.75 -15.04
N GLU A 100 1.47 6.08 -14.98
CA GLU A 100 2.47 6.90 -15.64
C GLU A 100 3.22 7.73 -14.61
N ARG A 101 4.43 8.15 -14.95
CA ARG A 101 5.25 9.02 -14.11
C ARG A 101 5.80 10.18 -14.91
N TYR A 102 5.91 11.33 -14.26
CA TYR A 102 6.36 12.57 -14.87
C TYR A 102 7.31 13.30 -13.92
N VAL A 103 8.34 13.93 -14.48
CA VAL A 103 9.15 14.90 -13.75
C VAL A 103 8.42 16.24 -13.84
N ILE A 104 8.04 16.80 -12.69
CA ILE A 104 7.33 18.08 -12.62
C ILE A 104 8.33 19.24 -12.57
N ALA A 105 9.34 19.13 -11.70
CA ALA A 105 10.45 20.06 -11.58
C ALA A 105 11.69 19.30 -11.07
N ALA A 106 12.87 19.72 -11.51
CA ALA A 106 14.16 19.19 -11.13
C ALA A 106 15.12 20.30 -10.67
N TRP A 107 16.15 19.91 -9.92
CA TRP A 107 17.18 20.85 -9.48
C TRP A 107 17.77 21.63 -10.67
N GLY A 108 17.79 22.95 -10.54
CA GLY A 108 18.30 23.86 -11.56
C GLY A 108 17.24 24.38 -12.54
N ASP A 109 16.01 23.86 -12.50
CA ASP A 109 14.93 24.37 -13.32
C ASP A 109 14.57 25.82 -12.95
N ARG A 110 14.46 26.70 -13.96
CA ARG A 110 14.10 28.11 -13.78
C ARG A 110 12.60 28.29 -13.88
N VAL A 111 11.89 27.89 -12.82
CA VAL A 111 10.42 27.92 -12.74
C VAL A 111 9.85 29.25 -12.20
N PHE A 112 10.72 30.20 -11.84
CA PHE A 112 10.34 31.48 -11.25
C PHE A 112 10.50 32.65 -12.25
N PRO A 113 9.77 33.77 -12.07
CA PRO A 113 9.90 34.94 -12.94
C PRO A 113 11.30 35.57 -12.93
N ASN A 114 12.02 35.48 -11.80
CA ASN A 114 13.38 35.95 -11.70
C ASN A 114 14.33 34.93 -12.34
N PRO A 115 15.05 35.28 -13.42
CA PRO A 115 15.90 34.32 -14.12
C PRO A 115 17.10 33.86 -13.30
N GLU A 116 17.49 34.55 -12.23
CA GLU A 116 18.58 34.13 -11.35
C GLU A 116 18.13 33.07 -10.32
N GLU A 117 16.82 32.90 -10.12
CA GLU A 117 16.25 31.91 -9.21
C GLU A 117 16.04 30.57 -9.93
N TYR A 118 16.22 29.48 -9.20
CA TYR A 118 16.07 28.12 -9.71
C TYR A 118 15.56 27.18 -8.61
N PHE A 119 14.95 26.08 -9.02
CA PHE A 119 14.46 25.05 -8.12
C PHE A 119 15.63 24.36 -7.40
N GLY A 120 15.52 24.22 -6.09
CA GLY A 120 16.65 23.86 -5.23
C GLY A 120 17.10 22.40 -5.39
N TYR A 121 18.27 22.11 -4.81
CA TYR A 121 18.82 20.76 -4.79
C TYR A 121 18.20 19.92 -3.65
N ASN A 122 18.26 18.59 -3.76
CA ASN A 122 17.89 17.65 -2.70
C ASN A 122 16.49 17.88 -2.13
N CYS A 123 15.48 17.78 -3.00
CA CYS A 123 14.09 17.86 -2.59
C CYS A 123 13.73 16.71 -1.65
N ASP A 124 13.04 17.02 -0.57
CA ASP A 124 12.51 16.02 0.37
C ASP A 124 10.99 16.18 0.50
N TYR A 125 10.53 16.93 1.50
CA TYR A 125 9.11 17.14 1.75
C TYR A 125 8.45 17.98 0.64
N VAL A 126 7.30 17.50 0.15
CA VAL A 126 6.40 18.25 -0.74
C VAL A 126 4.97 18.29 -0.18
N SER A 127 4.35 19.46 -0.26
CA SER A 127 2.92 19.66 0.06
C SER A 127 2.20 20.31 -1.11
N PHE A 128 0.98 19.86 -1.39
CA PHE A 128 0.07 20.52 -2.33
C PHE A 128 -0.94 21.37 -1.55
N ILE A 129 -0.97 22.67 -1.83
CA ILE A 129 -1.83 23.65 -1.17
C ILE A 129 -2.84 24.17 -2.21
N PRO A 130 -4.11 23.73 -2.18
CA PRO A 130 -5.12 24.14 -3.16
C PRO A 130 -5.47 25.62 -3.04
N ILE A 131 -5.65 26.29 -4.17
CA ILE A 131 -6.06 27.70 -4.23
C ILE A 131 -7.59 27.75 -4.31
N ASN A 132 -8.24 28.58 -3.48
CA ASN A 132 -9.70 28.75 -3.45
C ASN A 132 -10.50 27.45 -3.27
N GLY A 133 -9.89 26.41 -2.68
CA GLY A 133 -10.52 25.10 -2.52
C GLY A 133 -10.64 24.28 -3.80
N ASN A 134 -9.99 24.69 -4.89
CA ASN A 134 -9.91 23.92 -6.13
C ASN A 134 -8.89 22.77 -5.95
N PRO A 135 -9.29 21.49 -6.06
CA PRO A 135 -8.35 20.38 -5.97
C PRO A 135 -7.41 20.27 -7.18
N ASP A 136 -7.74 20.92 -8.30
CA ASP A 136 -6.99 20.83 -9.55
C ASP A 136 -6.04 22.02 -9.77
N ASP A 137 -5.99 22.98 -8.85
CA ASP A 137 -5.14 24.17 -8.94
C ASP A 137 -4.59 24.55 -7.56
N GLY A 138 -3.27 24.69 -7.46
CA GLY A 138 -2.61 24.86 -6.17
C GLY A 138 -1.11 25.11 -6.26
N TYR A 139 -0.54 25.47 -5.12
CA TYR A 139 0.91 25.62 -4.96
C TYR A 139 1.54 24.30 -4.51
N LEU A 140 2.73 24.01 -5.04
CA LEU A 140 3.62 23.02 -4.46
C LEU A 140 4.59 23.72 -3.51
N TRP A 141 4.57 23.36 -2.23
CA TRP A 141 5.57 23.77 -1.26
C TRP A 141 6.60 22.66 -1.11
N VAL A 142 7.81 22.89 -1.60
CA VAL A 142 8.89 21.89 -1.62
C VAL A 142 10.05 22.34 -0.74
N ASN A 143 10.47 21.48 0.19
CA ASN A 143 11.68 21.68 0.96
C ASN A 143 12.92 21.22 0.17
N HIS A 144 14.05 21.89 0.39
CA HIS A 144 15.36 21.56 -0.17
C HIS A 144 16.36 21.43 0.99
N GLU A 145 16.97 20.25 1.16
CA GLU A 145 17.89 19.93 2.27
C GLU A 145 19.36 20.27 1.98
#